data_AF-A0AAE6ZNC9-F1
#
_entry.id   AF-A0AAE6ZNC9-F1
#
_cell.length_a   1.000
_cell.length_b   1.000
_cell.length_c   1.000
_cell.angle_alpha   90.00
_cell.angle_beta   90.00
_cell.angle_gamma   90.00
#
_symmetry.space_group_name_H-M   'P 1'
#
loop_
_entity.id
_entity.type
_entity.pdbx_description
1 polymer ?
#
loop_
_entity_poly.entity_id
_entity_poly.type
_entity_poly.pdbx_seq_one_letter_code
_entity_poly.pdbx_strand_id
1 'polypeptide(L)'
;MFSPLRNSIFIAVTTLFAAISGSANAQSKFDANLLKNGKYTLACFMTNEGREQAIGTFTFNVNTTGDKLSLTVVTAIAGLEAWKDTAVTDLNTFKPIYLASHNTMKDMVVNFGPNITGYHIDKKTGQKKVIKEAGVPSFVDSYTYPFLVSTLPLTSGYKTDLSVFEYKPTNTDNMKKIVVDEVRNNTYVSKFTGKHDVWEVSAVEPATGDKMVYLIDKKTRRLWQLEEWANGQHVRMVDMETDFNSIKAPFDKVATLKMVKGGDAIIAGQVFARDFNDNGTIWAKMQVMNIQAKQVAPKGTQVILIPYNDYFKEWIKVNESQRKKGREGIALSDEAAECIKSTTVYDDGGHFEFVNLMPGEYLLYTEFSYVHSYSQNEVVGYTDHYINGMFQGTSANTVSRNYNTGAGATVKKVVTVSKPGEKVDVKLKKTRA
;
A
#
# COMPACT_ATOMS: atom_id res chain seq x y z
N MET A 1 23.77 -9.50 18.03
CA MET A 1 23.67 -10.98 18.09
C MET A 1 22.82 -11.42 16.91
N PHE A 2 23.47 -11.83 15.82
CA PHE A 2 22.80 -12.28 14.61
C PHE A 2 22.36 -13.74 14.80
N SER A 3 21.04 -13.98 14.83
CA SER A 3 20.50 -15.34 14.82
C SER A 3 20.66 -15.94 13.41
N PRO A 4 21.09 -17.21 13.27
CA PRO A 4 21.33 -17.81 11.98
C PRO A 4 20.00 -18.23 11.33
N LEU A 5 19.46 -17.39 10.45
CA LEU A 5 18.43 -17.75 9.45
C LEU A 5 19.03 -18.60 8.32
N ARG A 6 19.83 -19.61 8.70
CA ARG A 6 20.45 -20.58 7.80
C ARG A 6 20.30 -21.94 8.45
N ASN A 7 19.11 -22.52 8.35
CA ASN A 7 18.90 -23.90 7.95
C ASN A 7 17.41 -24.25 8.06
N SER A 8 16.95 -24.98 7.05
CA SER A 8 15.75 -25.81 7.07
C SER A 8 14.39 -25.14 6.85
N ILE A 9 14.16 -24.69 5.61
CA ILE A 9 12.89 -25.03 4.95
C ILE A 9 13.16 -26.36 4.21
N PHE A 10 13.18 -27.46 4.96
CA PHE A 10 13.29 -28.80 4.38
C PHE A 10 12.43 -29.79 5.15
N ILE A 11 11.73 -30.58 4.36
CA ILE A 11 10.54 -31.38 4.62
C ILE A 11 10.87 -32.66 5.39
N ALA A 12 10.00 -33.01 6.32
CA ALA A 12 9.72 -34.38 6.70
C ALA A 12 8.25 -34.47 7.14
N VAL A 13 7.50 -35.43 6.60
CA VAL A 13 6.74 -36.44 7.36
C VAL A 13 6.00 -37.34 6.37
N THR A 14 6.21 -38.64 6.57
CA THR A 14 5.50 -39.79 6.00
C THR A 14 4.06 -39.89 6.49
N THR A 15 3.09 -40.24 5.65
CA THR A 15 2.02 -41.20 6.03
C THR A 15 1.20 -41.74 4.83
N LEU A 16 0.86 -43.01 5.02
CA LEU A 16 -0.14 -43.92 4.46
C LEU A 16 -1.14 -43.44 3.38
N PHE A 17 -1.25 -44.29 2.36
CA PHE A 17 -2.23 -44.32 1.28
C PHE A 17 -3.69 -44.23 1.74
N ALA A 18 -4.44 -43.37 1.06
CA ALA A 18 -5.74 -43.74 0.50
C ALA A 18 -5.79 -43.22 -0.94
N ALA A 19 -5.72 -44.14 -1.92
CA ALA A 19 -6.04 -43.81 -3.30
C ALA A 19 -7.52 -43.42 -3.37
N ILE A 20 -7.79 -42.13 -3.63
CA ILE A 20 -9.16 -41.67 -3.89
C ILE A 20 -9.24 -41.30 -5.36
N SER A 21 -9.74 -42.26 -6.14
CA SER A 21 -10.36 -42.02 -7.44
C SER A 21 -11.71 -41.32 -7.22
N GLY A 22 -11.67 -40.01 -7.04
CA GLY A 22 -12.84 -39.14 -7.05
C GLY A 22 -12.55 -37.92 -7.91
N SER A 23 -13.40 -37.63 -8.90
CA SER A 23 -13.31 -36.39 -9.66
C SER A 23 -13.37 -35.18 -8.72
N ALA A 24 -12.34 -34.33 -8.72
CA ALA A 24 -12.37 -33.06 -7.99
C ALA A 24 -13.61 -32.25 -8.42
N ASN A 25 -14.53 -32.00 -7.48
CA ASN A 25 -15.84 -31.44 -7.77
C ASN A 25 -15.76 -29.96 -8.21
N ALA A 26 -14.67 -29.27 -7.89
CA ALA A 26 -14.51 -27.85 -8.17
C ALA A 26 -14.08 -27.52 -9.61
N GLN A 27 -13.35 -28.39 -10.31
CA GLN A 27 -12.69 -28.00 -11.56
C GLN A 27 -13.67 -27.63 -12.67
N SER A 28 -14.82 -28.32 -12.73
CA SER A 28 -15.93 -28.03 -13.63
C SER A 28 -16.75 -26.80 -13.24
N LYS A 29 -16.50 -26.23 -12.05
CA LYS A 29 -17.23 -25.07 -11.50
C LYS A 29 -16.47 -23.76 -11.64
N PHE A 30 -15.21 -23.79 -12.09
CA PHE A 30 -14.48 -22.57 -12.36
C PHE A 30 -15.12 -21.80 -13.52
N ASP A 31 -15.32 -20.51 -13.32
CA ASP A 31 -15.83 -19.61 -14.35
C ASP A 31 -14.72 -18.72 -14.90
N ALA A 32 -14.30 -18.98 -16.14
CA ALA A 32 -13.26 -18.20 -16.81
C ALA A 32 -13.65 -16.72 -16.98
N ASN A 33 -14.94 -16.40 -17.02
CA ASN A 33 -15.42 -15.01 -17.14
C ASN A 33 -15.13 -14.17 -15.88
N LEU A 34 -14.86 -14.83 -14.76
CA LEU A 34 -14.48 -14.18 -13.51
C LEU A 34 -12.98 -13.87 -13.42
N LEU A 35 -12.17 -14.40 -14.35
CA LEU A 35 -10.74 -14.07 -14.43
C LEU A 35 -10.55 -12.67 -15.00
N LYS A 36 -9.55 -11.97 -14.44
CA LYS A 36 -9.14 -10.66 -14.93
C LYS A 36 -7.68 -10.72 -15.31
N ASN A 37 -7.41 -10.28 -16.53
CA ASN A 37 -6.04 -10.02 -16.96
C ASN A 37 -5.51 -8.84 -16.15
N GLY A 38 -4.26 -8.94 -15.71
CA GLY A 38 -3.67 -7.90 -14.89
C GLY A 38 -2.41 -8.33 -14.18
N LYS A 39 -1.78 -7.34 -13.57
CA LYS A 39 -0.62 -7.51 -12.71
C LYS A 39 -1.05 -7.23 -11.27
N TYR A 40 -0.77 -8.17 -10.38
CA TYR A 40 -1.10 -8.09 -8.95
C TYR A 40 0.16 -8.36 -8.14
N THR A 41 0.41 -7.59 -7.10
CA THR A 41 1.57 -7.81 -6.22
C THR A 41 1.07 -8.05 -4.80
N LEU A 42 1.40 -9.21 -4.25
CA LEU A 42 1.16 -9.52 -2.85
C LEU A 42 2.45 -9.32 -2.04
N ALA A 43 2.39 -8.49 -1.01
CA ALA A 43 3.43 -8.41 0.01
C ALA A 43 3.29 -9.58 0.96
N CYS A 44 4.40 -10.27 1.25
CA CYS A 44 4.44 -11.48 2.07
C CYS A 44 5.07 -11.20 3.44
N PHE A 45 4.36 -11.58 4.49
CA PHE A 45 4.74 -11.40 5.88
C PHE A 45 4.77 -12.76 6.59
N MET A 46 5.78 -12.98 7.42
CA MET A 46 5.76 -14.03 8.43
C MET A 46 5.22 -13.46 9.73
N THR A 47 4.30 -14.17 10.35
CA THR A 47 3.69 -13.76 11.62
C THR A 47 4.19 -14.66 12.75
N ASN A 48 4.87 -14.08 13.74
CA ASN A 48 5.33 -14.77 14.95
C ASN A 48 4.82 -14.02 16.17
N GLU A 49 4.00 -14.66 17.01
CA GLU A 49 3.48 -14.07 18.27
C GLU A 49 2.84 -12.68 18.08
N GLY A 50 2.10 -12.49 16.98
CA GLY A 50 1.44 -11.23 16.66
C GLY A 50 2.36 -10.14 16.08
N ARG A 51 3.65 -10.42 15.87
CA ARG A 51 4.56 -9.55 15.11
C ARG A 51 4.66 -10.01 13.66
N GLU A 52 4.45 -9.08 12.75
CA GLU A 52 4.61 -9.29 11.31
C GLU A 52 6.01 -8.84 10.86
N GLN A 53 6.69 -9.71 10.12
CA GLN A 53 7.95 -9.39 9.46
C GLN A 53 7.79 -9.57 7.95
N ALA A 54 8.02 -8.50 7.19
CA ALA A 54 8.05 -8.59 5.73
C ALA A 54 9.20 -9.50 5.28
N ILE A 55 8.89 -10.50 4.45
CA ILE A 55 9.87 -11.46 3.94
C ILE A 55 10.03 -11.41 2.42
N GLY A 56 9.12 -10.76 1.70
CA GLY A 56 9.23 -10.62 0.26
C GLY A 56 7.95 -10.17 -0.42
N THR A 57 7.93 -10.32 -1.74
CA THR A 57 6.75 -10.07 -2.59
C THR A 57 6.59 -11.16 -3.63
N PHE A 58 5.34 -11.36 -4.04
CA PHE A 58 4.96 -12.20 -5.17
C PHE A 58 4.19 -11.33 -6.16
N THR A 59 4.73 -11.16 -7.36
CA THR A 59 4.08 -10.41 -8.43
C THR A 59 3.56 -11.37 -9.48
N PHE A 60 2.25 -11.43 -9.60
CA PHE A 60 1.52 -12.28 -10.52
C PHE A 60 1.13 -11.47 -11.75
N ASN A 61 1.42 -11.99 -12.93
CA ASN A 61 0.89 -11.48 -14.19
C ASN A 61 -0.02 -12.54 -14.78
N VAL A 62 -1.32 -12.23 -14.77
CA VAL A 62 -2.40 -13.08 -15.24
C VAL A 62 -2.74 -12.63 -16.67
N ASN A 63 -2.60 -13.52 -17.64
CA ASN A 63 -2.92 -13.23 -19.02
C ASN A 63 -3.68 -14.39 -19.66
N THR A 64 -4.87 -14.10 -20.18
CA THR A 64 -5.66 -15.02 -21.01
C THR A 64 -5.44 -14.70 -22.48
N THR A 65 -5.09 -15.70 -23.28
CA THR A 65 -4.90 -15.55 -24.73
C THR A 65 -5.38 -16.81 -25.43
N GLY A 66 -6.42 -16.67 -26.25
CA GLY A 66 -7.09 -17.83 -26.86
C GLY A 66 -7.66 -18.76 -25.80
N ASP A 67 -7.28 -20.03 -25.87
CA ASP A 67 -7.67 -21.12 -24.96
C ASP A 67 -6.72 -21.28 -23.77
N LYS A 68 -5.80 -20.33 -23.51
CA LYS A 68 -4.77 -20.46 -22.48
C LYS A 68 -4.86 -19.35 -21.44
N LEU A 69 -4.74 -19.76 -20.19
CA LEU A 69 -4.37 -18.93 -19.06
C LEU A 69 -2.86 -19.07 -18.83
N SER A 70 -2.13 -17.97 -18.95
CA SER A 70 -0.71 -17.90 -18.62
C SER A 70 -0.52 -17.09 -17.34
N LEU A 71 0.13 -17.69 -16.36
CA LEU A 71 0.52 -17.05 -15.11
C LEU A 71 2.03 -16.94 -15.08
N THR A 72 2.54 -15.72 -14.99
CA THR A 72 3.93 -15.47 -14.63
C THR A 72 3.99 -15.02 -13.19
N VAL A 73 4.86 -15.63 -12.38
CA VAL A 73 5.07 -15.25 -10.99
C VAL A 73 6.50 -14.77 -10.82
N VAL A 74 6.69 -13.51 -10.43
CA VAL A 74 7.98 -12.99 -10.00
C VAL A 74 8.03 -13.02 -8.49
N THR A 75 8.96 -13.80 -7.94
CA THR A 75 9.17 -13.94 -6.50
C THR A 75 10.42 -13.17 -6.11
N ALA A 76 10.29 -12.27 -5.13
CA ALA A 76 11.38 -11.51 -4.56
C ALA A 76 11.38 -11.69 -3.04
N ILE A 77 12.28 -12.53 -2.54
CA ILE A 77 12.43 -12.82 -1.10
C ILE A 77 13.68 -12.11 -0.59
N ALA A 78 13.62 -11.57 0.63
CA ALA A 78 14.74 -10.88 1.25
C ALA A 78 15.99 -11.78 1.30
N GLY A 79 17.11 -11.28 0.77
CA GLY A 79 18.39 -12.01 0.74
C GLY A 79 18.56 -12.99 -0.42
N LEU A 80 17.60 -13.09 -1.33
CA LEU A 80 17.68 -13.91 -2.54
C LEU A 80 17.53 -13.04 -3.79
N GLU A 81 18.18 -13.46 -4.88
CA GLU A 81 17.92 -12.89 -6.20
C GLU A 81 16.47 -13.20 -6.61
N ALA A 82 15.76 -12.21 -7.15
CA ALA A 82 14.39 -12.42 -7.61
C ALA A 82 14.37 -13.37 -8.80
N TRP A 83 13.34 -14.22 -8.88
CA TRP A 83 13.19 -15.15 -10.00
C TRP A 83 11.79 -15.15 -10.56
N LYS A 84 11.66 -15.76 -11.75
CA LYS A 84 10.41 -15.83 -12.50
C LYS A 84 10.02 -17.29 -12.75
N ASP A 85 8.81 -17.62 -12.35
CA ASP A 85 8.15 -18.88 -12.64
C ASP A 85 7.03 -18.67 -13.67
N THR A 86 6.70 -19.70 -14.45
CA THR A 86 5.65 -19.65 -15.47
C THR A 86 4.77 -20.89 -15.37
N ALA A 87 3.45 -20.69 -15.26
CA ALA A 87 2.44 -21.72 -15.38
C ALA A 87 1.52 -21.42 -16.56
N VAL A 88 1.11 -22.46 -17.28
CA VAL A 88 0.16 -22.37 -18.39
C VAL A 88 -0.93 -23.40 -18.16
N THR A 89 -2.17 -22.97 -18.27
CA THR A 89 -3.38 -23.75 -18.00
C THR A 89 -4.36 -23.61 -19.16
N ASP A 90 -5.01 -24.70 -19.53
CA ASP A 90 -6.10 -24.71 -20.50
C ASP A 90 -7.30 -23.98 -19.89
N LEU A 91 -7.79 -22.91 -20.53
CA LEU A 91 -8.82 -22.04 -19.98
C LEU A 91 -10.22 -22.69 -20.01
N ASN A 92 -10.45 -23.66 -20.89
CA ASN A 92 -11.74 -24.33 -21.03
C ASN A 92 -11.93 -25.42 -19.98
N THR A 93 -10.84 -26.08 -19.58
CA THR A 93 -10.86 -27.23 -18.67
C THR A 93 -10.17 -26.96 -17.34
N PHE A 94 -9.44 -25.85 -17.23
CA PHE A 94 -8.55 -25.52 -16.12
C PHE A 94 -7.49 -26.58 -15.81
N LYS A 95 -7.21 -27.47 -16.77
CA LYS A 95 -6.13 -28.44 -16.65
C LYS A 95 -4.80 -27.74 -16.89
N PRO A 96 -3.79 -27.94 -16.03
CA PRO A 96 -2.48 -27.39 -16.29
C PRO A 96 -1.90 -28.05 -17.55
N ILE A 97 -1.10 -27.28 -18.29
CA ILE A 97 -0.40 -27.67 -19.52
C ILE A 97 1.11 -27.69 -19.26
N TYR A 98 1.60 -26.66 -18.58
CA TYR A 98 3.04 -26.45 -18.38
C TYR A 98 3.32 -25.70 -17.08
N LEU A 99 4.41 -26.07 -16.40
CA LEU A 99 4.99 -25.32 -15.29
C LEU A 99 6.50 -25.29 -15.43
N ALA A 100 7.11 -24.13 -15.23
CA ALA A 100 8.56 -24.00 -15.18
C ALA A 100 9.03 -23.00 -14.13
N SER A 101 10.20 -23.30 -13.59
CA SER A 101 10.93 -22.46 -12.64
C SER A 101 12.41 -22.50 -13.00
N HIS A 102 12.99 -21.33 -13.23
CA HIS A 102 14.42 -21.17 -13.48
C HIS A 102 14.96 -20.12 -12.52
N ASN A 103 15.74 -20.54 -11.54
CA ASN A 103 16.32 -19.63 -10.54
C ASN A 103 17.70 -20.10 -10.09
N THR A 104 18.33 -19.38 -9.16
CA THR A 104 19.69 -19.68 -8.67
C THR A 104 19.77 -20.99 -7.88
N MET A 105 18.66 -21.52 -7.38
CA MET A 105 18.60 -22.74 -6.58
C MET A 105 18.22 -23.98 -7.39
N LYS A 106 17.36 -23.85 -8.40
CA LYS A 106 16.85 -24.97 -9.19
C LYS A 106 16.52 -24.61 -10.63
N ASP A 107 16.50 -25.65 -11.46
CA ASP A 107 15.75 -25.66 -12.72
C ASP A 107 14.67 -26.72 -12.65
N MET A 108 13.45 -26.36 -13.05
CA MET A 108 12.33 -27.28 -13.04
C MET A 108 11.44 -27.03 -14.24
N VAL A 109 11.04 -28.11 -14.91
CA VAL A 109 10.02 -28.11 -15.96
C VAL A 109 9.10 -29.28 -15.71
N VAL A 110 7.79 -29.03 -15.76
CA VAL A 110 6.73 -30.03 -15.69
C VAL A 110 5.80 -29.82 -16.87
N ASN A 111 5.62 -30.87 -17.67
CA ASN A 111 4.65 -30.93 -18.75
C ASN A 111 3.50 -31.82 -18.32
N PHE A 112 2.29 -31.28 -18.45
CA PHE A 112 1.07 -31.97 -18.07
C PHE A 112 0.40 -32.51 -19.34
N GLY A 113 0.19 -33.82 -19.38
CA GLY A 113 -0.44 -34.53 -20.47
C GLY A 113 -1.00 -35.87 -19.99
N PRO A 114 -1.19 -36.87 -20.86
CA PRO A 114 -1.61 -38.22 -20.46
C PRO A 114 -0.71 -38.83 -19.36
N ASN A 115 0.57 -38.45 -19.36
CA ASN A 115 1.49 -38.64 -18.25
C ASN A 115 2.11 -37.28 -17.89
N ILE A 116 2.39 -37.08 -16.61
CA ILE A 116 3.12 -35.91 -16.13
C ILE A 116 4.60 -36.19 -16.27
N THR A 117 5.30 -35.35 -17.02
CA THR A 117 6.72 -35.56 -17.35
C THR A 117 7.54 -34.30 -17.13
N GLY A 118 8.85 -34.43 -16.97
CA GLY A 118 9.69 -33.26 -16.76
C GLY A 118 11.01 -33.57 -16.09
N TYR A 119 11.59 -32.54 -15.49
CA TYR A 119 12.81 -32.68 -14.70
C TYR A 119 12.88 -31.63 -13.59
N HIS A 120 13.68 -31.95 -12.58
CA HIS A 120 14.15 -31.03 -11.56
C HIS A 120 15.67 -31.17 -11.45
N ILE A 121 16.39 -30.05 -11.49
CA ILE A 121 17.82 -29.96 -11.24
C ILE A 121 18.00 -29.11 -10.00
N ASP A 122 18.59 -29.68 -8.96
CA ASP A 122 19.09 -28.92 -7.82
C ASP A 122 20.46 -28.32 -8.20
N LYS A 123 20.56 -26.99 -8.31
CA LYS A 123 21.80 -26.32 -8.75
C LYS A 123 22.89 -26.32 -7.69
N LYS A 124 22.55 -26.56 -6.42
CA LYS A 124 23.52 -26.64 -5.33
C LYS A 124 24.27 -27.97 -5.36
N THR A 125 23.57 -29.06 -5.63
CA THR A 125 24.12 -30.43 -5.67
C THR A 125 24.46 -30.91 -7.07
N GLY A 126 23.90 -30.26 -8.11
CA GLY A 126 23.96 -30.73 -9.50
C GLY A 126 23.05 -31.92 -9.78
N GLN A 127 22.27 -32.40 -8.80
CA GLN A 127 21.46 -33.59 -8.94
C GLN A 127 20.25 -33.34 -9.85
N LYS A 128 20.12 -34.14 -10.91
CA LYS A 128 18.95 -34.16 -11.80
C LYS A 128 18.02 -35.31 -11.45
N LYS A 129 16.74 -35.01 -11.21
CA LYS A 129 15.65 -35.97 -11.04
C LYS A 129 14.69 -35.84 -12.23
N VAL A 130 14.39 -36.97 -12.87
CA VAL A 130 13.37 -37.04 -13.93
C VAL A 130 12.00 -37.14 -13.28
N ILE A 131 11.04 -36.37 -13.79
CA ILE A 131 9.64 -36.43 -13.37
C ILE A 131 8.91 -37.35 -14.34
N LYS A 132 8.26 -38.37 -13.80
CA LYS A 132 7.44 -39.32 -14.55
C LYS A 132 6.35 -39.85 -13.65
N GLU A 133 5.16 -39.31 -13.80
CA GLU A 133 3.98 -39.68 -13.00
C GLU A 133 2.80 -39.99 -13.93
N ALA A 134 1.92 -40.87 -13.47
CA ALA A 134 0.69 -41.15 -14.19
C ALA A 134 -0.17 -39.88 -14.24
N GLY A 135 -0.78 -39.60 -15.37
CA GLY A 135 -1.75 -38.50 -15.46
C GLY A 135 -2.97 -38.79 -14.59
N VAL A 136 -3.42 -37.78 -13.86
CA VAL A 136 -4.67 -37.82 -13.09
C VAL A 136 -5.77 -37.08 -13.88
N PRO A 137 -7.03 -37.55 -13.90
CA PRO A 137 -8.03 -37.01 -14.83
C PRO A 137 -8.40 -35.53 -14.60
N SER A 138 -8.32 -35.05 -13.36
CA SER A 138 -8.80 -33.73 -12.96
C SER A 138 -7.94 -33.18 -11.82
N PHE A 139 -7.17 -32.13 -12.10
CA PHE A 139 -6.43 -31.35 -11.13
C PHE A 139 -6.08 -29.96 -11.68
N VAL A 140 -5.66 -29.07 -10.79
CA VAL A 140 -5.03 -27.77 -11.09
C VAL A 140 -3.59 -27.77 -10.57
N ASP A 141 -2.73 -26.87 -11.05
CA ASP A 141 -1.38 -26.73 -10.52
C ASP A 141 -1.31 -25.80 -9.29
N SER A 142 -0.27 -25.98 -8.48
CA SER A 142 -0.07 -25.24 -7.22
C SER A 142 0.19 -23.74 -7.38
N TYR A 143 0.56 -23.26 -8.58
CA TYR A 143 0.80 -21.83 -8.83
C TYR A 143 -0.49 -21.11 -9.22
N THR A 144 -1.32 -21.76 -10.05
CA THR A 144 -2.56 -21.16 -10.56
C THR A 144 -3.72 -21.29 -9.57
N TYR A 145 -3.77 -22.36 -8.75
CA TYR A 145 -4.92 -22.64 -7.88
C TYR A 145 -5.36 -21.49 -6.97
N PRO A 146 -4.47 -20.67 -6.35
CA PRO A 146 -4.91 -19.61 -5.44
C PRO A 146 -5.81 -18.58 -6.14
N PHE A 147 -5.59 -18.36 -7.44
CA PHE A 147 -6.41 -17.46 -8.27
C PHE A 147 -7.68 -18.14 -8.77
N LEU A 148 -7.65 -19.46 -9.01
CA LEU A 148 -8.85 -20.19 -9.41
C LEU A 148 -9.86 -20.31 -8.28
N VAL A 149 -9.44 -20.22 -7.02
CA VAL A 149 -10.40 -20.09 -5.89
C VAL A 149 -11.30 -18.87 -6.09
N SER A 150 -10.78 -17.77 -6.65
CA SER A 150 -11.58 -16.57 -6.96
C SER A 150 -12.46 -16.70 -8.19
N THR A 151 -12.49 -17.86 -8.88
CA THR A 151 -13.41 -18.13 -10.00
C THR A 151 -14.50 -19.14 -9.65
N LEU A 152 -14.51 -19.67 -8.43
CA LEU A 152 -15.57 -20.54 -7.94
C LEU A 152 -16.90 -19.79 -7.77
N PRO A 153 -18.07 -20.45 -7.80
CA PRO A 153 -19.38 -19.82 -7.55
C PRO A 153 -19.59 -19.55 -6.04
N LEU A 154 -18.73 -18.71 -5.46
CA LEU A 154 -18.68 -18.40 -4.03
C LEU A 154 -19.99 -17.78 -3.57
N THR A 155 -20.58 -18.40 -2.55
CA THR A 155 -21.76 -17.94 -1.80
C THR A 155 -21.60 -18.39 -0.35
N SER A 156 -22.35 -17.80 0.59
CA SER A 156 -22.29 -18.23 1.99
C SER A 156 -22.65 -19.71 2.15
N GLY A 157 -21.80 -20.47 2.86
CA GLY A 157 -21.95 -21.90 3.05
C GLY A 157 -21.49 -22.76 1.86
N TYR A 158 -20.94 -22.16 0.80
CA TYR A 158 -20.36 -22.92 -0.31
C TYR A 158 -19.23 -23.84 0.17
N LYS A 159 -19.22 -25.08 -0.35
CA LYS A 159 -18.19 -26.09 -0.06
C LYS A 159 -17.80 -26.80 -1.34
N THR A 160 -16.53 -27.16 -1.44
CA THR A 160 -16.02 -27.97 -2.55
C THR A 160 -14.65 -28.52 -2.19
N ASP A 161 -14.18 -29.49 -2.96
CA ASP A 161 -12.79 -29.93 -2.91
C ASP A 161 -12.10 -29.80 -4.27
N LEU A 162 -10.78 -29.70 -4.21
CA LEU A 162 -9.86 -29.45 -5.31
C LEU A 162 -8.71 -30.47 -5.22
N SER A 163 -8.35 -31.04 -6.37
CA SER A 163 -7.09 -31.76 -6.52
C SER A 163 -6.04 -30.80 -7.04
N VAL A 164 -4.95 -30.61 -6.29
CA VAL A 164 -3.86 -29.69 -6.62
C VAL A 164 -2.58 -30.50 -6.81
N PHE A 165 -1.96 -30.39 -7.98
CA PHE A 165 -0.65 -30.97 -8.23
C PHE A 165 0.46 -30.02 -7.78
N GLU A 166 1.33 -30.50 -6.90
CA GLU A 166 2.54 -29.79 -6.47
C GLU A 166 3.74 -30.74 -6.53
N TYR A 167 4.68 -30.48 -7.45
CA TYR A 167 5.93 -31.23 -7.47
C TYR A 167 6.94 -30.66 -6.47
N LYS A 168 7.44 -31.52 -5.57
CA LYS A 168 8.69 -31.28 -4.83
C LYS A 168 9.57 -32.52 -4.89
N PRO A 169 10.90 -32.38 -4.96
CA PRO A 169 11.80 -33.54 -5.03
C PRO A 169 11.65 -34.53 -3.87
N THR A 170 11.26 -34.02 -2.70
CA THR A 170 11.07 -34.76 -1.43
C THR A 170 9.67 -35.34 -1.26
N ASN A 171 8.72 -35.01 -2.13
CA ASN A 171 7.35 -35.51 -2.01
C ASN A 171 7.31 -37.01 -2.30
N THR A 172 6.52 -37.73 -1.50
CA THR A 172 6.13 -39.12 -1.76
C THR A 172 4.86 -39.19 -2.62
N ASP A 173 4.01 -38.16 -2.54
CA ASP A 173 2.85 -37.93 -3.39
C ASP A 173 2.81 -36.44 -3.77
N ASN A 174 2.57 -36.15 -5.05
CA ASN A 174 2.48 -34.79 -5.57
C ASN A 174 1.03 -34.32 -5.74
N MET A 175 0.06 -35.18 -5.49
CA MET A 175 -1.35 -34.85 -5.51
C MET A 175 -1.85 -34.48 -4.12
N LYS A 176 -2.25 -33.21 -3.96
CA LYS A 176 -2.87 -32.69 -2.73
C LYS A 176 -4.36 -32.58 -2.89
N LYS A 177 -5.10 -32.79 -1.80
CA LYS A 177 -6.52 -32.48 -1.71
C LYS A 177 -6.70 -31.22 -0.88
N ILE A 178 -7.25 -30.17 -1.49
CA ILE A 178 -7.66 -28.96 -0.79
C ILE A 178 -9.18 -28.98 -0.63
N VAL A 179 -9.68 -28.77 0.58
CA VAL A 179 -11.11 -28.73 0.89
C VAL A 179 -11.47 -27.31 1.28
N VAL A 180 -12.35 -26.67 0.51
CA VAL A 180 -13.05 -25.44 0.91
C VAL A 180 -14.21 -25.86 1.80
N ASP A 181 -14.08 -25.60 3.10
CA ASP A 181 -15.00 -26.08 4.13
C ASP A 181 -16.00 -25.02 4.62
N GLU A 182 -15.65 -23.74 4.46
CA GLU A 182 -16.49 -22.59 4.78
C GLU A 182 -16.27 -21.43 3.80
N VAL A 183 -17.38 -20.83 3.35
CA VAL A 183 -17.39 -19.52 2.70
C VAL A 183 -18.35 -18.63 3.45
N ARG A 184 -17.92 -17.44 3.87
CA ARG A 184 -18.75 -16.50 4.63
C ARG A 184 -18.56 -15.05 4.19
N ASN A 185 -19.48 -14.19 4.62
CA ASN A 185 -19.39 -12.76 4.37
C ASN A 185 -18.34 -12.14 5.30
N ASN A 186 -17.44 -11.34 4.75
CA ASN A 186 -16.56 -10.48 5.54
C ASN A 186 -16.40 -9.11 4.85
N THR A 187 -15.61 -8.23 5.46
CA THR A 187 -15.22 -6.93 4.95
C THR A 187 -13.70 -6.85 4.90
N TYR A 188 -13.17 -6.30 3.80
CA TYR A 188 -11.78 -5.88 3.71
C TYR A 188 -11.71 -4.35 3.61
N VAL A 189 -10.71 -3.74 4.25
CA VAL A 189 -10.49 -2.28 4.17
C VAL A 189 -9.17 -2.04 3.45
N SER A 190 -9.27 -1.69 2.16
CA SER A 190 -8.14 -1.23 1.38
C SER A 190 -7.67 0.14 1.85
N LYS A 191 -6.35 0.34 1.87
CA LYS A 191 -5.72 1.62 2.19
C LYS A 191 -5.97 2.69 1.13
N PHE A 192 -6.27 2.32 -0.12
CA PHE A 192 -6.50 3.26 -1.23
C PHE A 192 -7.96 3.40 -1.65
N THR A 193 -8.71 2.30 -1.66
CA THR A 193 -10.07 2.23 -2.20
C THR A 193 -11.14 2.12 -1.11
N GLY A 194 -10.75 1.82 0.13
CA GLY A 194 -11.62 1.81 1.30
C GLY A 194 -12.30 0.46 1.52
N LYS A 195 -13.53 0.49 2.05
CA LYS A 195 -14.28 -0.72 2.41
C LYS A 195 -14.74 -1.50 1.19
N HIS A 196 -14.50 -2.81 1.20
CA HIS A 196 -14.99 -3.78 0.22
C HIS A 196 -15.71 -4.93 0.92
N ASP A 197 -16.82 -5.37 0.34
CA ASP A 197 -17.49 -6.60 0.74
C ASP A 197 -16.76 -7.78 0.11
N VAL A 198 -16.32 -8.74 0.94
CA VAL A 198 -15.51 -9.87 0.49
C VAL A 198 -16.15 -11.20 0.89
N TRP A 199 -15.86 -12.24 0.12
CA TRP A 199 -15.95 -13.62 0.56
C TRP A 199 -14.69 -13.93 1.36
N GLU A 200 -14.89 -14.40 2.58
CA GLU A 200 -13.85 -15.12 3.31
C GLU A 200 -14.01 -16.60 3.01
N VAL A 201 -12.99 -17.19 2.38
CA VAL A 201 -12.96 -18.60 1.99
C VAL A 201 -11.94 -19.30 2.87
N SER A 202 -12.40 -20.23 3.69
CA SER A 202 -11.56 -21.11 4.48
C SER A 202 -11.31 -22.41 3.71
N ALA A 203 -10.06 -22.85 3.69
CA ALA A 203 -9.68 -24.11 3.10
C ALA A 203 -8.67 -24.85 3.98
N VAL A 204 -8.62 -26.17 3.82
CA VAL A 204 -7.70 -27.06 4.53
C VAL A 204 -7.13 -28.12 3.59
N GLU A 205 -5.86 -28.45 3.77
CA GLU A 205 -5.22 -29.65 3.24
C GLU A 205 -5.33 -30.73 4.33
N PRO A 206 -6.20 -31.75 4.20
CA PRO A 206 -6.49 -32.66 5.31
C PRO A 206 -5.35 -33.60 5.71
N ALA A 207 -4.37 -33.83 4.83
CA ALA A 207 -3.27 -34.77 5.09
C ALA A 207 -2.20 -34.15 5.99
N THR A 208 -1.95 -32.84 5.86
CA THR A 208 -1.01 -32.06 6.66
C THR A 208 -1.70 -31.26 7.76
N GLY A 209 -2.99 -30.95 7.58
CA GLY A 209 -3.73 -30.01 8.41
C GLY A 209 -3.41 -28.55 8.11
N ASP A 210 -2.72 -28.27 6.99
CA ASP A 210 -2.43 -26.90 6.56
C ASP A 210 -3.74 -26.15 6.30
N LYS A 211 -3.81 -24.90 6.75
CA LYS A 211 -5.02 -24.07 6.64
C LYS A 211 -4.74 -22.87 5.76
N MET A 212 -5.74 -22.49 4.96
CA MET A 212 -5.68 -21.29 4.13
C MET A 212 -6.95 -20.44 4.32
N VAL A 213 -6.79 -19.12 4.33
CA VAL A 213 -7.91 -18.18 4.32
C VAL A 213 -7.71 -17.15 3.21
N TYR A 214 -8.72 -17.00 2.35
CA TYR A 214 -8.72 -16.04 1.24
C TYR A 214 -9.75 -14.94 1.51
N LEU A 215 -9.37 -13.68 1.29
CA LEU A 215 -10.32 -12.57 1.21
C LEU A 215 -10.48 -12.15 -0.25
N ILE A 216 -11.63 -12.49 -0.84
CA ILE A 216 -11.91 -12.31 -2.28
C ILE A 216 -13.05 -11.31 -2.45
N ASP A 217 -12.83 -10.27 -3.23
CA ASP A 217 -13.84 -9.25 -3.50
C ASP A 217 -15.10 -9.83 -4.16
N LYS A 218 -16.28 -9.52 -3.62
CA LYS A 218 -17.54 -10.04 -4.17
C LYS A 218 -17.86 -9.52 -5.57
N LYS A 219 -17.46 -8.28 -5.87
CA LYS A 219 -17.79 -7.62 -7.14
C LYS A 219 -16.69 -7.83 -8.17
N THR A 220 -15.44 -7.67 -7.74
CA THR A 220 -14.30 -7.61 -8.64
C THR A 220 -13.54 -8.92 -8.74
N ARG A 221 -13.78 -9.87 -7.82
CA ARG A 221 -13.07 -11.16 -7.69
C ARG A 221 -11.56 -11.02 -7.41
N ARG A 222 -11.14 -9.81 -7.02
CA ARG A 222 -9.78 -9.49 -6.62
C ARG A 222 -9.44 -10.24 -5.33
N LEU A 223 -8.26 -10.88 -5.30
CA LEU A 223 -7.71 -11.48 -4.09
C LEU A 223 -7.02 -10.39 -3.27
N TRP A 224 -7.67 -9.96 -2.18
CA TRP A 224 -7.15 -8.92 -1.29
C TRP A 224 -6.10 -9.45 -0.31
N GLN A 225 -6.29 -10.69 0.16
CA GLN A 225 -5.43 -11.30 1.16
C GLN A 225 -5.49 -12.83 1.05
N LEU A 226 -4.35 -13.47 1.32
CA LEU A 226 -4.21 -14.91 1.52
C LEU A 226 -3.41 -15.13 2.81
N GLU A 227 -3.94 -15.93 3.73
CA GLU A 227 -3.22 -16.43 4.89
C GLU A 227 -3.03 -17.94 4.79
N GLU A 228 -1.88 -18.43 5.21
CA GLU A 228 -1.54 -19.85 5.24
C GLU A 228 -0.91 -20.20 6.60
N TRP A 229 -1.42 -21.25 7.23
CA TRP A 229 -0.81 -21.89 8.40
C TRP A 229 -0.31 -23.26 8.00
N ALA A 230 1.01 -23.42 7.97
CA ALA A 230 1.64 -24.66 7.60
C ALA A 230 2.90 -24.89 8.45
N ASN A 231 3.08 -26.11 8.97
CA ASN A 231 4.27 -26.51 9.74
C ASN A 231 4.66 -25.55 10.88
N GLY A 232 3.67 -25.02 11.61
CA GLY A 232 3.89 -24.08 12.71
C GLY A 232 4.28 -22.66 12.29
N GLN A 233 4.28 -22.37 10.99
CA GLN A 233 4.45 -21.02 10.44
C GLN A 233 3.10 -20.44 10.04
N HIS A 234 2.98 -19.12 10.18
CA HIS A 234 1.87 -18.33 9.68
C HIS A 234 2.40 -17.33 8.67
N VAL A 235 1.96 -17.46 7.42
CA VAL A 235 2.30 -16.55 6.34
C VAL A 235 1.05 -15.76 5.96
N ARG A 236 1.19 -14.44 5.87
CA ARG A 236 0.15 -13.53 5.42
C ARG A 236 0.61 -12.80 4.17
N MET A 237 -0.19 -12.88 3.11
CA MET A 237 0.03 -12.21 1.85
C MET A 237 -1.06 -11.17 1.63
N VAL A 238 -0.69 -9.91 1.42
CA VAL A 238 -1.63 -8.78 1.28
C VAL A 238 -1.40 -8.08 -0.05
N ASP A 239 -2.49 -7.81 -0.78
CA ASP A 239 -2.42 -7.08 -2.03
C ASP A 239 -1.92 -5.65 -1.82
N MET A 240 -0.85 -5.31 -2.54
CA MET A 240 -0.22 -4.00 -2.51
C MET A 240 -0.95 -2.95 -3.36
N GLU A 241 -1.93 -3.37 -4.16
CA GLU A 241 -2.70 -2.49 -5.04
C GLU A 241 -1.81 -1.72 -6.03
N THR A 242 -0.79 -2.39 -6.58
CA THR A 242 0.20 -1.78 -7.50
C THR A 242 -0.39 -1.30 -8.83
N ASP A 243 -1.61 -1.73 -9.15
CA ASP A 243 -2.43 -1.28 -10.28
C ASP A 243 -3.34 -0.09 -9.93
N PHE A 244 -3.41 0.34 -8.66
CA PHE A 244 -4.18 1.50 -8.26
C PHE A 244 -3.47 2.79 -8.69
N ASN A 245 -4.00 3.42 -9.74
CA ASN A 245 -3.66 4.78 -10.10
C ASN A 245 -4.94 5.54 -10.50
N SER A 246 -5.29 6.57 -9.73
CA SER A 246 -6.43 7.42 -10.05
C SER A 246 -6.04 8.75 -10.72
N ILE A 247 -4.75 8.93 -11.05
CA ILE A 247 -4.26 10.08 -11.82
C ILE A 247 -4.39 9.74 -13.30
N LYS A 248 -5.17 10.52 -14.03
CA LYS A 248 -5.46 10.30 -15.45
C LYS A 248 -4.69 11.24 -16.36
N ALA A 249 -4.32 12.42 -15.86
CA ALA A 249 -3.51 13.38 -16.58
C ALA A 249 -2.17 12.73 -16.95
N PRO A 250 -1.75 12.83 -18.22
CA PRO A 250 -0.44 12.33 -18.63
C PRO A 250 0.67 13.15 -18.00
N PHE A 251 1.80 12.52 -17.74
CA PHE A 251 3.01 13.19 -17.27
C PHE A 251 4.02 13.32 -18.41
N ASP A 252 4.50 14.53 -18.66
CA ASP A 252 5.60 14.80 -19.59
C ASP A 252 6.81 15.32 -18.80
N LYS A 253 7.81 14.45 -18.60
CA LYS A 253 9.04 14.77 -17.86
C LYS A 253 9.81 15.92 -18.51
N VAL A 254 9.93 15.92 -19.84
CA VAL A 254 10.77 16.88 -20.57
C VAL A 254 10.16 18.27 -20.49
N ALA A 255 8.86 18.39 -20.77
CA ALA A 255 8.14 19.65 -20.67
C ALA A 255 8.15 20.17 -19.22
N THR A 256 7.94 19.29 -18.24
CA THR A 256 7.90 19.68 -16.82
C THR A 256 9.28 20.11 -16.31
N LEU A 257 10.36 19.40 -16.64
CA LEU A 257 11.73 19.83 -16.29
C LEU A 257 12.07 21.18 -16.89
N LYS A 258 11.61 21.46 -18.12
CA LYS A 258 11.79 22.76 -18.76
C LYS A 258 11.11 23.88 -17.97
N MET A 259 9.95 23.63 -17.34
CA MET A 259 9.30 24.64 -16.49
C MET A 259 10.18 25.09 -15.31
N VAL A 260 10.98 24.20 -14.74
CA VAL A 260 11.72 24.44 -13.49
C VAL A 260 13.21 24.72 -13.67
N LYS A 261 13.75 24.49 -14.87
CA LYS A 261 15.18 24.69 -15.19
C LYS A 261 15.44 25.50 -16.46
N GLY A 262 14.43 25.72 -17.30
CA GLY A 262 14.60 26.21 -18.67
C GLY A 262 14.34 27.70 -18.89
N GLY A 263 14.00 28.45 -17.85
CA GLY A 263 13.72 29.88 -17.98
C GLY A 263 14.70 30.74 -17.19
N ASP A 264 14.34 32.01 -17.03
CA ASP A 264 15.12 33.08 -16.40
C ASP A 264 14.33 33.85 -15.33
N ALA A 265 13.09 33.44 -15.05
CA ALA A 265 12.26 34.03 -14.01
C ALA A 265 12.69 33.58 -12.61
N ILE A 266 12.36 34.42 -11.63
CA ILE A 266 12.69 34.27 -10.22
C ILE A 266 11.41 34.36 -9.39
N ILE A 267 11.21 33.41 -8.48
CA ILE A 267 10.25 33.55 -7.40
C ILE A 267 11.05 33.75 -6.12
N ALA A 268 10.97 34.93 -5.53
CA ALA A 268 11.58 35.25 -4.24
C ALA A 268 10.49 35.50 -3.21
N GLY A 269 10.78 35.32 -1.93
CA GLY A 269 9.73 35.50 -0.94
C GLY A 269 10.20 35.41 0.49
N GLN A 270 9.21 35.45 1.38
CA GLN A 270 9.40 35.38 2.82
C GLN A 270 8.40 34.43 3.47
N VAL A 271 8.89 33.55 4.33
CA VAL A 271 8.08 32.59 5.11
C VAL A 271 7.89 33.11 6.53
N PHE A 272 6.64 33.21 6.98
CA PHE A 272 6.34 33.61 8.35
C PHE A 272 4.93 33.20 8.81
N ALA A 273 4.77 33.08 10.12
CA ALA A 273 3.49 32.92 10.79
C ALA A 273 3.11 34.23 11.49
N ARG A 274 1.81 34.47 11.59
CA ARG A 274 1.28 35.44 12.55
C ARG A 274 0.22 34.74 13.37
N ASP A 275 0.45 34.74 14.67
CA ASP A 275 -0.47 34.16 15.63
C ASP A 275 -1.50 35.18 16.11
N PHE A 276 -2.54 34.72 16.80
CA PHE A 276 -3.57 35.56 17.39
C PHE A 276 -3.70 35.21 18.87
N ASN A 277 -3.90 36.22 19.73
CA ASN A 277 -4.23 35.92 21.12
C ASN A 277 -5.68 35.41 21.20
N ASP A 278 -5.86 34.11 21.40
CA ASP A 278 -7.17 33.50 21.68
C ASP A 278 -7.41 33.55 23.19
N ASN A 279 -8.32 34.42 23.63
CA ASN A 279 -8.75 34.49 25.03
C ASN A 279 -9.99 33.60 25.30
N GLY A 280 -10.29 32.66 24.41
CA GLY A 280 -11.38 31.70 24.52
C GLY A 280 -12.76 32.23 24.12
N THR A 281 -12.89 33.52 23.77
CA THR A 281 -14.16 34.12 23.37
C THR A 281 -14.40 34.04 21.85
N ILE A 282 -15.67 33.93 21.44
CA ILE A 282 -16.08 34.01 20.02
C ILE A 282 -15.59 35.33 19.39
N TRP A 283 -15.50 36.40 20.19
CA TRP A 283 -15.03 37.71 19.76
C TRP A 283 -13.50 37.78 19.53
N ALA A 284 -12.66 37.10 20.33
CA ALA A 284 -11.23 36.99 20.03
C ALA A 284 -10.97 36.19 18.74
N LYS A 285 -11.85 35.24 18.42
CA LYS A 285 -11.87 34.58 17.12
C LYS A 285 -12.31 35.49 15.96
N MET A 286 -12.76 36.72 16.18
CA MET A 286 -13.17 37.66 15.12
C MET A 286 -12.26 38.89 14.96
N GLN A 287 -11.32 39.13 15.88
CA GLN A 287 -10.51 40.36 15.85
C GLN A 287 -9.24 40.24 14.98
N VAL A 288 -9.16 41.08 13.94
CA VAL A 288 -7.94 41.36 13.15
C VAL A 288 -6.96 42.27 13.92
N MET A 289 -7.42 42.85 15.04
CA MET A 289 -6.69 43.84 15.85
C MET A 289 -5.70 43.22 16.85
N ASN A 290 -5.75 41.90 17.08
CA ASN A 290 -4.95 41.20 18.11
C ASN A 290 -3.94 40.20 17.50
N ILE A 291 -3.31 40.62 16.40
CA ILE A 291 -2.29 39.84 15.70
C ILE A 291 -0.96 39.96 16.44
N GLN A 292 -0.43 38.82 16.89
CA GLN A 292 0.88 38.72 17.53
C GLN A 292 2.02 39.11 16.57
N ALA A 293 3.19 39.36 17.15
CA ALA A 293 4.39 39.66 16.39
C ALA A 293 4.66 38.60 15.31
N LYS A 294 5.20 39.07 14.19
CA LYS A 294 5.57 38.22 13.06
C LYS A 294 6.64 37.23 13.51
N GLN A 295 6.40 35.94 13.30
CA GLN A 295 7.37 34.87 13.56
C GLN A 295 7.85 34.32 12.22
N VAL A 296 9.09 34.62 11.85
CA VAL A 296 9.70 34.16 10.60
C VAL A 296 10.14 32.71 10.72
N ALA A 297 10.12 31.99 9.60
CA ALA A 297 10.69 30.65 9.57
C ALA A 297 12.22 30.73 9.76
N PRO A 298 12.83 29.83 10.55
CA PRO A 298 14.26 29.85 10.81
C PRO A 298 15.06 29.52 9.55
N LYS A 299 16.31 30.00 9.49
CA LYS A 299 17.30 29.63 8.47
C LYS A 299 17.41 28.10 8.36
N GLY A 300 17.45 27.60 7.13
CA GLY A 300 17.44 26.17 6.85
C GLY A 300 16.04 25.55 6.70
N THR A 301 14.95 26.27 6.99
CA THR A 301 13.59 25.81 6.70
C THR A 301 13.45 25.50 5.21
N GLN A 302 12.98 24.30 4.87
CA GLN A 302 12.79 23.90 3.48
C GLN A 302 11.56 24.58 2.88
N VAL A 303 11.73 25.09 1.66
CA VAL A 303 10.64 25.55 0.79
C VAL A 303 10.67 24.71 -0.47
N ILE A 304 9.52 24.18 -0.86
CA ILE A 304 9.35 23.29 -1.99
C ILE A 304 8.55 24.03 -3.07
N LEU A 305 8.98 23.90 -4.32
CA LEU A 305 8.29 24.38 -5.51
C LEU A 305 7.91 23.19 -6.38
N ILE A 306 6.61 23.01 -6.56
CA ILE A 306 6.01 21.97 -7.38
C ILE A 306 5.48 22.63 -8.65
N PRO A 307 5.84 22.17 -9.86
CA PRO A 307 5.18 22.62 -11.09
C PRO A 307 3.67 22.43 -10.97
N TYR A 308 2.86 23.43 -11.32
CA TYR A 308 1.40 23.36 -11.15
C TYR A 308 0.68 23.13 -12.49
N ASN A 309 1.17 22.16 -13.26
CA ASN A 309 0.52 21.67 -14.48
C ASN A 309 -0.63 20.69 -14.15
N ASP A 310 -1.33 20.21 -15.17
CA ASP A 310 -2.53 19.38 -14.99
C ASP A 310 -2.26 18.08 -14.20
N TYR A 311 -1.11 17.45 -14.41
CA TYR A 311 -0.70 16.25 -13.67
C TYR A 311 -0.59 16.54 -12.16
N PHE A 312 0.18 17.54 -11.77
CA PHE A 312 0.34 17.86 -10.34
C PHE A 312 -0.95 18.40 -9.72
N LYS A 313 -1.75 19.17 -10.47
CA LYS A 313 -3.07 19.64 -10.03
C LYS A 313 -3.98 18.46 -9.69
N GLU A 314 -4.05 17.46 -10.56
CA GLU A 314 -4.85 16.25 -10.31
C GLU A 314 -4.27 15.44 -9.14
N TRP A 315 -2.96 15.23 -9.10
CA TRP A 315 -2.28 14.49 -8.03
C TRP A 315 -2.55 15.09 -6.64
N ILE A 316 -2.43 16.41 -6.50
CA ILE A 316 -2.74 17.12 -5.25
C ILE A 316 -4.21 16.93 -4.88
N LYS A 317 -5.13 17.15 -5.83
CA LYS A 317 -6.57 17.04 -5.59
C LYS A 317 -6.96 15.62 -5.15
N VAL A 318 -6.41 14.61 -5.80
CA VAL A 318 -6.64 13.20 -5.47
C VAL A 318 -6.13 12.89 -4.07
N ASN A 319 -4.90 13.28 -3.73
CA ASN A 319 -4.32 13.01 -2.42
C ASN A 319 -5.00 13.78 -1.28
N GLU A 320 -5.47 15.00 -1.54
CA GLU A 320 -6.31 15.72 -0.58
C GLU A 320 -7.66 15.02 -0.35
N SER A 321 -8.26 14.46 -1.39
CA SER A 321 -9.46 13.63 -1.27
C SER A 321 -9.18 12.33 -0.49
N GLN A 322 -8.06 11.64 -0.75
CA GLN A 322 -7.69 10.41 -0.03
C GLN A 322 -7.50 10.69 1.46
N ARG A 323 -6.75 11.73 1.80
CA ARG A 323 -6.52 12.16 3.18
C ARG A 323 -7.83 12.46 3.92
N LYS A 324 -8.77 13.18 3.28
CA LYS A 324 -10.10 13.46 3.86
C LYS A 324 -10.91 12.20 4.16
N LYS A 325 -10.64 11.11 3.43
CA LYS A 325 -11.30 9.81 3.61
C LYS A 325 -10.52 8.86 4.54
N GLY A 326 -9.42 9.31 5.15
CA GLY A 326 -8.55 8.46 5.97
C GLY A 326 -7.80 7.38 5.16
N ARG A 327 -7.56 7.63 3.88
CA ARG A 327 -6.91 6.71 2.94
C ARG A 327 -5.50 7.18 2.61
N GLU A 328 -4.65 6.23 2.21
CA GLU A 328 -3.29 6.50 1.78
C GLU A 328 -3.28 7.29 0.45
N GLY A 329 -2.33 8.21 0.33
CA GLY A 329 -2.13 8.97 -0.91
C GLY A 329 -1.43 8.14 -1.98
N ILE A 330 -1.62 8.53 -3.23
CA ILE A 330 -0.86 8.00 -4.37
C ILE A 330 0.53 8.63 -4.33
N ALA A 331 1.57 7.80 -4.32
CA ALA A 331 2.95 8.26 -4.44
C ALA A 331 3.18 8.97 -5.78
N LEU A 332 4.06 9.96 -5.80
CA LEU A 332 4.56 10.51 -7.07
C LEU A 332 5.42 9.47 -7.78
N SER A 333 5.41 9.48 -9.11
CA SER A 333 6.43 8.75 -9.86
C SER A 333 7.80 9.41 -9.64
N ASP A 334 8.87 8.61 -9.75
CA ASP A 334 10.24 9.13 -9.62
C ASP A 334 10.51 10.27 -10.63
N GLU A 335 10.01 10.14 -11.86
CA GLU A 335 10.14 11.16 -12.90
C GLU A 335 9.45 12.48 -12.53
N ALA A 336 8.28 12.41 -11.89
CA ALA A 336 7.58 13.60 -11.40
C ALA A 336 8.28 14.21 -10.18
N ALA A 337 8.79 13.37 -9.27
CA ALA A 337 9.54 13.81 -8.11
C ALA A 337 10.81 14.60 -8.50
N GLU A 338 11.52 14.17 -9.56
CA GLU A 338 12.69 14.89 -10.11
C GLU A 338 12.38 16.32 -10.61
N CYS A 339 11.12 16.61 -10.91
CA CYS A 339 10.70 17.93 -11.39
C CYS A 339 10.36 18.92 -10.26
N ILE A 340 10.38 18.47 -9.01
CA ILE A 340 10.15 19.30 -7.84
C ILE A 340 11.48 19.99 -7.45
N LYS A 341 11.45 21.31 -7.25
CA LYS A 341 12.60 22.02 -6.69
C LYS A 341 12.43 22.17 -5.19
N SER A 342 13.55 22.17 -4.47
CA SER A 342 13.61 22.62 -3.09
C SER A 342 14.68 23.70 -2.94
N THR A 343 14.42 24.65 -2.06
CA THR A 343 15.39 25.62 -1.57
C THR A 343 15.25 25.68 -0.04
N THR A 344 16.09 26.46 0.60
CA THR A 344 15.98 26.74 2.04
C THR A 344 15.88 28.22 2.29
N VAL A 345 15.29 28.57 3.43
CA VAL A 345 15.40 29.91 3.99
C VAL A 345 16.88 30.21 4.23
N TYR A 346 17.40 31.26 3.59
CA TYR A 346 18.84 31.54 3.58
C TYR A 346 19.29 32.55 4.65
N ASP A 347 18.36 33.29 5.25
CA ASP A 347 18.63 34.29 6.28
C ASP A 347 17.66 34.25 7.46
N ASP A 348 17.94 35.05 8.49
CA ASP A 348 17.11 35.19 9.68
C ASP A 348 15.85 36.03 9.42
N GLY A 349 15.69 36.56 8.21
CA GLY A 349 14.50 37.25 7.76
C GLY A 349 13.42 36.31 7.24
N GLY A 350 13.69 35.00 7.11
CA GLY A 350 12.75 34.05 6.53
C GLY A 350 12.73 34.09 5.01
N HIS A 351 13.74 34.66 4.34
CA HIS A 351 13.75 34.82 2.89
C HIS A 351 14.21 33.57 2.14
N PHE A 352 13.61 33.33 0.97
CA PHE A 352 13.92 32.22 0.07
C PHE A 352 13.84 32.67 -1.39
N GLU A 353 14.47 31.91 -2.28
CA GLU A 353 14.32 32.12 -3.72
C GLU A 353 14.41 30.83 -4.55
N PHE A 354 13.72 30.86 -5.69
CA PHE A 354 13.84 29.91 -6.78
C PHE A 354 14.17 30.68 -8.05
N VAL A 355 15.18 30.20 -8.79
CA VAL A 355 15.63 30.78 -10.05
C VAL A 355 15.41 29.82 -11.21
N ASN A 356 15.62 30.32 -12.44
CA ASN A 356 15.57 29.58 -13.69
C ASN A 356 14.19 28.99 -14.03
N LEU A 357 13.13 29.74 -13.71
CA LEU A 357 11.75 29.33 -13.95
C LEU A 357 11.24 29.87 -15.29
N MET A 358 10.43 29.08 -15.98
CA MET A 358 9.65 29.55 -17.14
C MET A 358 8.40 30.31 -16.66
N PRO A 359 7.71 31.04 -17.57
CA PRO A 359 6.32 31.39 -17.35
C PRO A 359 5.47 30.14 -17.08
N GLY A 360 4.59 30.22 -16.09
CA GLY A 360 3.76 29.10 -15.66
C GLY A 360 3.23 29.27 -14.24
N GLU A 361 2.44 28.30 -13.81
CA GLU A 361 1.94 28.21 -12.44
C GLU A 361 2.80 27.24 -11.61
N TYR A 362 3.03 27.61 -10.36
CA TYR A 362 3.84 26.87 -9.41
C TYR A 362 3.16 26.84 -8.06
N LEU A 363 3.13 25.67 -7.42
CA LEU A 363 2.71 25.55 -6.02
C LEU A 363 3.94 25.63 -5.12
N LEU A 364 3.95 26.61 -4.23
CA LEU A 364 4.90 26.69 -3.13
C LEU A 364 4.34 25.99 -1.90
N TYR A 365 5.19 25.20 -1.24
CA TYR A 365 4.89 24.48 -0.01
C TYR A 365 6.01 24.63 1.00
N THR A 366 5.67 24.83 2.28
CA THR A 366 6.65 24.84 3.38
C THR A 366 5.97 24.50 4.70
N GLU A 367 6.73 23.92 5.61
CA GLU A 367 6.34 23.62 6.98
C GLU A 367 7.40 24.11 7.96
N PHE A 368 6.99 24.76 9.04
CA PHE A 368 7.88 25.20 10.11
C PHE A 368 7.13 25.36 11.43
N SER A 369 7.86 25.29 12.54
CA SER A 369 7.31 25.50 13.88
C SER A 369 7.34 26.98 14.28
N TYR A 370 6.34 27.42 15.03
CA TYR A 370 6.25 28.74 15.64
C TYR A 370 5.69 28.65 17.07
N VAL A 371 5.80 29.72 17.85
CA VAL A 371 5.25 29.79 19.21
C VAL A 371 3.81 30.27 19.15
N HIS A 372 2.90 29.49 19.70
CA HIS A 372 1.52 29.90 19.93
C HIS A 372 1.35 30.47 21.33
N SER A 373 0.82 31.69 21.43
CA SER A 373 0.60 32.39 22.70
C SER A 373 -0.88 32.59 22.96
N TYR A 374 -1.36 32.14 24.12
CA TYR A 374 -2.77 32.32 24.53
C TYR A 374 -2.88 32.83 25.97
N SER A 375 -3.99 33.51 26.27
CA SER A 375 -4.32 34.01 27.59
C SER A 375 -5.52 33.25 28.15
N GLN A 376 -5.44 32.75 29.39
CA GLN A 376 -6.56 32.11 30.08
C GLN A 376 -6.85 32.80 31.40
N ASN A 377 -8.13 33.01 31.71
CA ASN A 377 -8.58 33.42 33.03
C ASN A 377 -8.65 32.19 33.94
N GLU A 378 -7.89 32.21 35.03
CA GLU A 378 -7.87 31.17 36.04
C GLU A 378 -8.50 31.68 37.33
N VAL A 379 -9.37 30.88 37.92
CA VAL A 379 -9.93 31.17 39.24
C VAL A 379 -8.86 30.91 40.29
N VAL A 380 -8.46 31.95 41.02
CA VAL A 380 -7.44 31.89 42.09
C VAL A 380 -8.03 32.08 43.48
N GLY A 381 -9.32 32.32 43.58
CA GLY A 381 -10.02 32.43 44.84
C GLY A 381 -11.48 32.80 44.64
N TYR A 382 -12.17 32.98 45.75
CA TYR A 382 -13.56 33.35 45.80
C TYR A 382 -13.75 34.44 46.86
N THR A 383 -14.63 35.40 46.57
CA THR A 383 -15.05 36.43 47.52
C THR A 383 -16.53 36.27 47.78
N ASP A 384 -16.87 36.01 49.04
CA ASP A 384 -18.24 35.94 49.51
C ASP A 384 -18.74 37.34 49.86
N HIS A 385 -19.96 37.65 49.44
CA HIS A 385 -20.61 38.94 49.68
C HIS A 385 -21.68 38.79 50.75
N TYR A 386 -21.66 39.67 51.75
CA TYR A 386 -22.63 39.69 52.85
C TYR A 386 -23.28 41.07 52.95
N ILE A 387 -24.60 41.10 53.13
CA ILE A 387 -25.36 42.34 53.42
C ILE A 387 -26.08 42.11 54.74
N ASN A 388 -25.87 43.00 55.71
CA ASN A 388 -26.43 42.90 57.07
C ASN A 388 -26.17 41.55 57.76
N GLY A 389 -24.99 40.94 57.53
CA GLY A 389 -24.62 39.63 58.08
C GLY A 389 -25.20 38.42 57.34
N MET A 390 -26.03 38.62 56.31
CA MET A 390 -26.63 37.56 55.50
C MET A 390 -25.86 37.36 54.19
N PHE A 391 -25.48 36.11 53.90
CA PHE A 391 -24.78 35.71 52.68
C PHE A 391 -25.64 36.02 51.43
N GLN A 392 -25.04 36.70 50.44
CA GLN A 392 -25.69 37.12 49.20
C GLN A 392 -25.16 36.39 47.97
N GLY A 393 -24.04 35.67 48.09
CA GLY A 393 -23.44 34.93 46.99
C GLY A 393 -21.93 35.07 46.94
N THR A 394 -21.32 34.32 46.03
CA THR A 394 -19.87 34.24 45.87
C THR A 394 -19.48 34.68 44.46
N SER A 395 -18.48 35.55 44.34
CA SER A 395 -17.84 35.87 43.07
C SER A 395 -16.49 35.19 42.95
N ALA A 396 -16.19 34.60 41.79
CA ALA A 396 -14.87 34.07 41.49
C ALA A 396 -13.86 35.19 41.27
N ASN A 397 -12.71 35.12 41.94
CA ASN A 397 -11.56 35.97 41.69
C ASN A 397 -10.70 35.31 40.61
N THR A 398 -10.61 35.94 39.45
CA THR A 398 -9.84 35.42 38.32
C THR A 398 -8.58 36.24 38.07
N VAL A 399 -7.49 35.58 37.71
CA VAL A 399 -6.30 36.24 37.11
C VAL A 399 -6.12 35.75 35.68
N SER A 400 -5.74 36.65 34.78
CA SER A 400 -5.36 36.29 33.42
C SER A 400 -3.90 35.86 33.40
N ARG A 401 -3.62 34.62 33.00
CA ARG A 401 -2.26 34.11 32.77
C ARG A 401 -1.99 33.94 31.27
N ASN A 402 -0.75 34.19 30.87
CA ASN A 402 -0.29 33.99 29.50
C ASN A 402 0.55 32.73 29.40
N TYR A 403 0.26 31.92 28.39
CA TYR A 403 0.91 30.64 28.11
C TYR A 403 1.50 30.62 26.71
N ASN A 404 2.61 29.91 26.55
CA ASN A 404 3.26 29.67 25.26
C ASN A 404 3.34 28.17 25.01
N THR A 405 3.02 27.76 23.78
CA THR A 405 3.11 26.37 23.32
C THR A 405 3.73 26.32 21.92
N GLY A 406 4.33 25.20 21.54
CA GLY A 406 4.80 25.00 20.17
C GLY A 406 3.62 24.70 19.22
N ALA A 407 3.60 25.33 18.05
CA ALA A 407 2.63 25.10 16.98
C ALA A 407 3.34 24.91 15.63
N GLY A 408 2.68 24.22 14.69
CA GLY A 408 3.17 23.99 13.34
C GLY A 408 2.41 24.83 12.31
N ALA A 409 3.13 25.38 11.33
CA ALA A 409 2.56 26.11 10.20
C ALA A 409 2.83 25.36 8.90
N THR A 410 1.78 24.81 8.28
CA THR A 410 1.80 24.33 6.89
C THR A 410 1.22 25.40 5.98
N VAL A 411 1.99 25.83 4.97
CA VAL A 411 1.57 26.86 4.01
C VAL A 411 1.64 26.30 2.59
N LYS A 412 0.55 26.46 1.83
CA LYS A 412 0.43 26.16 0.40
C LYS A 412 0.02 27.42 -0.34
N LYS A 413 0.71 27.79 -1.42
CA LYS A 413 0.33 28.93 -2.26
C LYS A 413 0.66 28.71 -3.72
N VAL A 414 -0.34 28.84 -4.59
CA VAL A 414 -0.14 28.88 -6.03
C VAL A 414 0.36 30.27 -6.43
N VAL A 415 1.37 30.31 -7.29
CA VAL A 415 2.03 31.51 -7.78
C VAL A 415 2.13 31.40 -9.29
N THR A 416 1.87 32.50 -9.99
CA THR A 416 1.97 32.57 -11.43
C THR A 416 3.16 33.44 -11.83
N VAL A 417 4.02 32.91 -12.68
CA VAL A 417 5.01 33.65 -13.45
C VAL A 417 4.38 33.91 -14.81
N SER A 418 4.11 35.16 -15.16
CA SER A 418 3.37 35.55 -16.35
C SER A 418 4.26 35.71 -17.58
N LYS A 419 5.53 36.09 -17.40
CA LYS A 419 6.47 36.35 -18.52
C LYS A 419 7.92 35.97 -18.21
N PRO A 420 8.76 35.73 -19.24
CA PRO A 420 10.18 35.45 -19.05
C PRO A 420 10.88 36.58 -18.28
N GLY A 421 11.86 36.21 -17.46
CA GLY A 421 12.66 37.11 -16.64
C GLY A 421 11.92 37.78 -15.48
N GLU A 422 10.65 37.46 -15.25
CA GLU A 422 9.86 38.06 -14.19
C GLU A 422 10.40 37.70 -12.81
N LYS A 423 10.48 38.69 -11.92
CA LYS A 423 10.72 38.48 -10.49
C LYS A 423 9.41 38.62 -9.73
N VAL A 424 8.91 37.51 -9.19
CA VAL A 424 7.69 37.46 -8.38
C VAL A 424 8.06 37.45 -6.90
N ASP A 425 7.54 38.42 -6.13
CA ASP A 425 7.69 38.47 -4.67
C ASP A 425 6.49 37.80 -3.98
N VAL A 426 6.75 36.83 -3.10
CA VAL A 426 5.72 36.00 -2.47
C VAL A 426 5.85 35.97 -0.95
N LYS A 427 4.75 36.25 -0.27
CA LYS A 427 4.60 35.97 1.16
C LYS A 427 3.95 34.60 1.39
N LEU A 428 4.72 33.67 1.96
CA LEU A 428 4.23 32.38 2.46
C LEU A 428 3.85 32.57 3.92
N LYS A 429 2.59 33.00 4.11
CA LYS A 429 2.07 33.40 5.41
C LYS A 429 1.04 32.39 5.93
N LYS A 430 1.24 31.88 7.14
CA LYS A 430 0.16 31.22 7.90
C LYS A 430 -0.67 32.30 8.61
N THR A 431 -1.95 32.44 8.22
CA THR A 431 -2.96 33.22 8.93
C THR A 431 -4.17 32.36 9.19
N ARG A 432 -4.33 31.90 10.44
CA ARG A 432 -5.42 30.99 10.87
C ARG A 432 -5.54 29.72 10.02
N ALA A 433 -6.34 28.79 10.52
CA ALA A 433 -6.90 27.65 9.79
C ALA A 433 -8.39 27.91 9.62
#